data_AF-A0A7C6PNN4-F1
#
_entry.id   AF-A0A7C6PNN4-F1
#
_cell.length_a   1.000
_cell.length_b   1.000
_cell.length_c   1.000
_cell.angle_alpha   90.00
_cell.angle_beta   90.00
_cell.angle_gamma   90.00
#
_symmetry.space_group_name_H-M   'P 1'
#
loop_
_entity.id
_entity.type
_entity.pdbx_description
1 polymer ?
#
loop_
_entity_poly.entity_id
_entity_poly.type
_entity_poly.pdbx_seq_one_letter_code
_entity_poly.pdbx_strand_id
1 'polypeptide(L)'
;MFIILVYDFAEQRVAKALKKCRKYLYWVQNSVFEGEISEANYVKLKRELKSIMDEEVDSVIIYQLRTTKYSKREIIGVEKGGQVSII
;
A
#
# COMPACT_ATOMS: atom_id res chain seq x y z
N MET A 1 -5.93 -12.34 1.11
CA MET A 1 -4.54 -12.30 0.61
C MET A 1 -3.70 -11.31 1.42
N PHE A 2 -2.37 -11.41 1.46
CA PHE A 2 -1.50 -10.32 1.94
C PHE A 2 -0.85 -9.61 0.75
N ILE A 3 -0.83 -8.28 0.77
CA ILE A 3 -0.23 -7.49 -0.31
C ILE A 3 0.75 -6.45 0.22
N ILE A 4 1.74 -6.11 -0.61
CA ILE A 4 2.54 -4.90 -0.49
C ILE A 4 2.19 -4.01 -1.69
N LEU A 5 1.75 -2.79 -1.43
CA LEU A 5 1.42 -1.79 -2.42
C LEU A 5 2.43 -0.66 -2.36
N VAL A 6 3.06 -0.39 -3.49
CA VAL A 6 3.94 0.76 -3.71
C VAL A 6 3.30 1.66 -4.74
N TYR A 7 3.33 2.97 -4.55
CA TYR A 7 2.83 3.90 -5.55
C TYR A 7 3.80 5.03 -5.86
N ASP A 8 3.60 5.67 -7.00
CA ASP A 8 4.16 6.97 -7.31
C ASP A 8 3.03 7.83 -7.89
N PHE A 9 2.67 8.91 -7.21
CA PHE A 9 1.60 9.83 -7.62
C PHE A 9 2.13 11.25 -7.54
N ALA A 10 1.76 12.07 -8.52
CA ALA A 10 2.07 13.49 -8.47
C ALA A 10 1.47 14.17 -7.22
N GLU A 11 2.11 15.26 -6.77
CA GLU A 11 1.80 15.96 -5.52
C GLU A 11 0.33 16.37 -5.40
N GLN A 12 -0.32 16.71 -6.51
CA GLN A 12 -1.72 17.12 -6.52
C GLN A 12 -2.69 15.98 -6.14
N ARG A 13 -2.25 14.72 -6.27
CA ARG A 13 -3.07 13.50 -6.08
C ARG A 13 -2.60 12.62 -4.93
N VAL A 14 -1.33 12.73 -4.52
CA VAL A 14 -0.71 11.86 -3.51
C VAL A 14 -1.49 11.83 -2.19
N ALA A 15 -2.02 12.98 -1.74
CA ALA A 15 -2.80 13.05 -0.50
C ALA A 15 -4.11 12.24 -0.59
N LYS A 16 -4.76 12.23 -1.76
CA LYS A 16 -5.97 11.43 -2.01
C LYS A 16 -5.64 9.94 -2.05
N ALA A 17 -4.58 9.56 -2.76
CA ALA A 17 -4.10 8.18 -2.84
C ALA A 17 -3.73 7.63 -1.44
N LEU A 18 -2.96 8.39 -0.66
CA LEU A 18 -2.60 8.08 0.73
C LEU A 18 -3.84 7.79 1.58
N LYS A 19 -4.84 8.70 1.54
CA LYS A 19 -6.08 8.54 2.31
C LYS A 19 -6.87 7.30 1.89
N LYS A 20 -6.80 6.89 0.62
CA LYS A 20 -7.45 5.67 0.14
C LYS A 20 -6.71 4.41 0.58
N CYS A 21 -5.40 4.33 0.39
CA CYS A 21 -4.61 3.16 0.80
C CYS A 21 -4.77 2.89 2.31
N ARG A 22 -4.75 3.92 3.17
CA ARG A 22 -4.93 3.79 4.63
C ARG A 22 -6.28 3.22 5.08
N LYS A 23 -7.29 3.15 4.20
CA LYS A 23 -8.56 2.48 4.51
C LYS A 23 -8.49 0.97 4.42
N TYR A 24 -7.49 0.44 3.73
CA TYR A 24 -7.39 -0.98 3.39
C TYR A 24 -6.10 -1.63 3.88
N LEU A 25 -5.02 -0.86 4.02
CA LEU A 25 -3.68 -1.33 4.32
C LEU A 25 -3.02 -0.46 5.37
N TYR A 26 -2.02 -1.02 6.06
CA TYR A 26 -1.16 -0.27 6.97
C TYR A 26 -0.16 0.58 6.18
N TRP A 27 -0.02 1.84 6.57
CA TRP A 27 0.98 2.72 5.99
C TRP A 27 2.35 2.43 6.62
N VAL A 28 3.34 2.10 5.79
CA VAL A 28 4.69 1.71 6.22
C VAL A 28 5.67 2.87 6.07
N GLN A 29 5.67 3.50 4.90
CA GLN A 29 6.47 4.69 4.57
C GLN A 29 5.77 5.48 3.47
N ASN A 30 6.28 6.67 3.11
CA ASN A 30 5.63 7.66 2.23
C ASN A 30 4.76 7.04 1.12
N SER A 31 5.35 6.11 0.36
CA SER A 31 4.72 5.49 -0.80
C SER A 31 4.53 3.98 -0.68
N VAL A 32 4.61 3.39 0.52
CA VAL A 32 4.51 1.93 0.73
C VAL A 32 3.47 1.61 1.78
N PHE A 33 2.65 0.60 1.46
CA PHE A 33 1.58 0.08 2.28
C PHE A 33 1.63 -1.44 2.27
N GLU A 34 1.25 -2.07 3.37
CA GLU A 34 1.18 -3.53 3.46
C GLU A 34 0.02 -3.98 4.34
N GLY A 35 -0.44 -5.21 4.14
CA GLY A 35 -1.46 -5.78 5.01
C GLY A 35 -2.27 -6.89 4.36
N GLU A 36 -3.03 -7.58 5.22
CA GLU A 36 -4.06 -8.51 4.77
C GLU A 36 -5.25 -7.76 4.21
N ILE A 37 -5.76 -8.26 3.09
CA ILE A 37 -6.91 -7.69 2.39
C ILE A 37 -7.75 -8.82 1.79
N SER A 38 -9.08 -8.66 1.81
CA SER A 38 -9.99 -9.57 1.11
C SER A 38 -10.00 -9.29 -0.39
N GLU A 39 -10.31 -10.29 -1.20
CA GLU A 39 -10.39 -10.18 -2.66
C GLU A 39 -11.37 -9.08 -3.10
N ALA A 40 -12.50 -8.94 -2.41
CA ALA A 40 -13.47 -7.88 -2.66
C ALA A 40 -12.88 -6.48 -2.40
N ASN A 41 -12.20 -6.31 -1.25
CA ASN A 41 -11.55 -5.03 -0.92
C ASN A 41 -10.36 -4.75 -1.82
N TYR A 42 -9.64 -5.78 -2.28
CA TYR A 42 -8.54 -5.62 -3.23
C TYR A 42 -9.02 -5.09 -4.58
N VAL A 43 -10.11 -5.65 -5.12
CA VAL A 43 -10.73 -5.13 -6.35
C VAL A 43 -11.21 -3.69 -6.15
N LYS A 44 -11.83 -3.39 -5.00
CA LYS A 44 -12.31 -2.05 -4.67
C LYS A 44 -11.16 -1.04 -4.55
N LEU A 45 -10.07 -1.38 -3.86
CA LEU A 45 -8.87 -0.56 -3.73
C LEU A 45 -8.31 -0.20 -5.11
N LYS A 46 -8.14 -1.18 -6.02
CA LYS A 46 -7.66 -0.92 -7.38
C LYS A 46 -8.56 0.05 -8.14
N ARG A 47 -9.88 -0.12 -8.05
CA ARG A 47 -10.85 0.78 -8.70
C ARG A 47 -10.79 2.20 -8.13
N GLU A 48 -10.71 2.34 -6.82
CA GLU A 48 -10.63 3.64 -6.16
C GLU A 48 -9.31 4.36 -6.48
N LEU A 49 -8.19 3.64 -6.56
CA LEU A 49 -6.91 4.23 -6.97
C LEU A 49 -6.92 4.65 -8.44
N LYS A 50 -7.42 3.82 -9.35
CA LYS A 50 -7.59 4.20 -10.76
C LYS A 50 -8.46 5.45 -10.93
N SER A 51 -9.49 5.63 -10.11
CA SER A 51 -10.33 6.84 -10.17
C SER A 51 -9.63 8.13 -9.71
N ILE A 52 -8.49 8.02 -9.04
CA ILE A 52 -7.67 9.16 -8.60
C ILE A 52 -6.51 9.40 -9.56
N MET A 53 -6.02 8.34 -10.19
CA MET A 53 -4.83 8.25 -11.02
C MET A 53 -4.94 9.04 -12.33
N ASP A 54 -3.83 9.65 -12.71
CA ASP A 54 -3.53 9.99 -14.10
C ASP A 54 -2.62 8.88 -14.67
N GLU A 55 -3.18 7.99 -15.50
CA GLU A 55 -2.49 6.77 -15.94
C GLU A 55 -1.26 7.05 -16.83
N GLU A 56 -1.07 8.29 -17.30
CA GLU A 56 0.10 8.69 -18.10
C GLU A 56 1.32 9.04 -17.26
N VAL A 57 1.14 9.39 -15.97
CA VAL A 57 2.22 9.92 -15.12
C VAL A 57 2.30 9.30 -13.72
N ASP A 58 1.23 8.64 -13.27
CA ASP A 58 1.19 7.98 -11.97
C ASP A 58 1.36 6.46 -12.15
N SER A 59 1.86 5.78 -11.11
CA SER A 59 2.02 4.33 -11.13
C SER A 59 1.68 3.68 -9.78
N VAL A 60 1.22 2.43 -9.84
CA VAL A 60 0.98 1.59 -8.66
C VAL A 60 1.49 0.18 -8.95
N ILE A 61 2.33 -0.35 -8.06
CA ILE A 61 2.83 -1.73 -8.10
C ILE A 61 2.26 -2.47 -6.89
N ILE A 62 1.71 -3.66 -7.13
CA ILE A 62 1.14 -4.49 -6.07
C ILE A 62 1.77 -5.88 -6.10
N TYR A 63 2.48 -6.23 -5.04
CA TYR A 63 3.00 -7.57 -4.79
C TYR A 63 1.98 -8.37 -3.99
N GLN A 64 1.55 -9.51 -4.52
CA GLN A 64 0.68 -10.45 -3.82
C GLN A 64 1.52 -11.58 -3.23
N LEU A 65 1.46 -11.75 -1.93
CA LEU A 65 2.22 -12.75 -1.20
C LEU A 65 1.33 -13.96 -0.93
N ARG A 66 1.77 -15.15 -1.38
CA ARG A 66 1.06 -16.42 -1.16
C ARG A 66 1.11 -16.87 0.30
N THR A 67 2.10 -16.43 1.07
CA THR A 67 2.21 -16.66 2.51
C THR A 67 3.01 -15.55 3.18
N THR A 68 2.61 -15.16 4.39
CA THR A 68 3.33 -14.20 5.25
C THR A 68 4.42 -14.86 6.09
N LYS A 69 4.52 -16.21 6.09
CA LYS A 69 5.45 -16.98 6.94
C LYS A 69 6.95 -16.69 6.69
N TYR A 70 7.31 -16.01 5.60
CA TYR A 70 8.72 -15.85 5.18
C TYR A 70 9.14 -14.40 4.91
N SER A 71 8.33 -13.40 5.24
CA SER A 71 8.73 -12.00 5.06
C SER A 71 9.49 -11.50 6.30
N LYS A 72 10.83 -11.63 6.29
CA LYS A 72 11.68 -10.85 7.19
C LYS A 72 11.60 -9.38 6.74
N ARG A 73 11.05 -8.49 7.58
CA ARG A 73 11.09 -7.04 7.36
C ARG A 73 12.31 -6.48 8.10
N GLU A 74 13.13 -5.71 7.41
CA GLU A 74 14.28 -5.02 7.98
C GLU A 74 14.16 -3.54 7.63
N ILE A 75 14.21 -2.68 8.66
CA ILE A 75 14.17 -1.23 8.49
C ILE A 75 15.56 -0.69 8.85
N ILE A 76 16.15 0.04 7.92
CA ILE A 76 17.38 0.78 8.14
C ILE A 76 17.01 2.27 8.18
N GLY A 77 17.34 2.95 9.28
CA GLY A 77 16.99 4.35 9.49
C GLY A 77 15.68 4.54 10.27
N VAL A 78 14.96 5.62 9.96
CA VAL A 78 13.78 6.04 10.74
C VAL A 78 12.54 5.24 10.34
N GLU A 79 11.96 4.54 11.31
CA GLU A 79 10.65 3.93 11.17
C GLU A 79 9.56 5.01 11.15
N LYS A 80 8.73 5.00 10.09
CA LYS A 80 7.64 5.96 9.90
C LYS A 80 6.28 5.41 10.32
N GLY A 81 6.06 4.11 10.06
CA GLY A 81 4.82 3.42 10.34
C GLY A 81 4.95 1.93 10.05
N GLY A 82 3.82 1.25 10.02
CA GLY A 82 3.70 -0.19 9.83
C GLY A 82 2.79 -0.79 10.89
N GLN A 83 2.51 -2.09 10.75
CA GLN A 83 1.98 -2.85 11.87
C GLN A 83 3.09 -2.97 12.92
N VAL A 84 2.87 -2.42 14.11
CA VAL A 84 3.68 -2.77 15.27
C VAL A 84 3.35 -4.22 15.60
N SER A 85 4.25 -5.14 15.26
CA SER A 85 4.22 -6.46 15.89
C SER A 85 4.56 -6.24 17.35
N ILE A 86 3.55 -6.15 18.21
CA ILE A 86 3.75 -6.31 19.64
C ILE A 86 4.20 -7.76 19.80
N ILE A 87 5.50 -7.95 20.04
CA ILE A 87 6.08 -9.23 20.44
C ILE A 87 5.83 -9.40 21.93
#